data_AF-A0A7W0KA69-F1
#
_entry.id   AF-A0A7W0KA69-F1
#
_cell.length_a   1.000
_cell.length_b   1.000
_cell.length_c   1.000
_cell.angle_alpha   90.00
_cell.angle_beta   90.00
_cell.angle_gamma   90.00
#
_symmetry.space_group_name_H-M   'P 1'
#
loop_
_entity.id
_entity.type
_entity.pdbx_description
1 polymer ?
#
loop_
_entity_poly.entity_id
_entity_poly.type
_entity_poly.pdbx_seq_one_letter_code
_entity_poly.pdbx_strand_id
1 'polypeptide(L)'
;HGEAVAYGMLAALALGTTRGVTPTDARSRLTALITKLGPLPPVADLSAKDVVSAIARDKKIIAGTLHFVAATAIGGTRELNDVTETQLRHALTAIGITQP
;
A
#
# COMPACT_ATOMS: atom_id res chain seq x y z
N HIS A 1 6.29 10.44 -10.44
CA HIS A 1 6.23 8.98 -10.70
C HIS A 1 6.77 8.18 -9.51
N GLY A 2 8.02 8.39 -9.08
CA GLY A 2 8.60 7.66 -7.95
C GLY A 2 7.87 7.82 -6.61
N GLU A 3 7.31 9.00 -6.32
CA GLU A 3 6.55 9.26 -5.09
C GLU A 3 5.27 8.41 -5.00
N ALA A 4 4.53 8.29 -6.11
CA ALA A 4 3.35 7.44 -6.17
C ALA A 4 3.69 5.96 -5.95
N VAL A 5 4.84 5.51 -6.47
CA VAL A 5 5.36 4.15 -6.21
C VAL A 5 5.71 3.98 -4.74
N ALA A 6 6.35 4.99 -4.11
CA ALA A 6 6.66 4.96 -2.68
C ALA A 6 5.40 4.81 -1.81
N TYR A 7 4.35 5.59 -2.08
CA TYR A 7 3.06 5.44 -1.39
C TYR A 7 2.43 4.07 -1.62
N GLY A 8 2.51 3.53 -2.84
CA GLY A 8 2.05 2.17 -3.15
C GLY A 8 2.80 1.10 -2.35
N MET A 9 4.13 1.24 -2.20
CA MET A 9 4.94 0.34 -1.38
C MET A 9 4.57 0.43 0.11
N LEU A 10 4.36 1.64 0.64
CA LEU A 10 3.92 1.82 2.03
C LEU A 10 2.53 1.20 2.28
N ALA A 11 1.59 1.37 1.35
CA ALA A 11 0.27 0.73 1.42
C ALA A 11 0.38 -0.81 1.37
N ALA A 12 1.25 -1.35 0.51
CA ALA A 12 1.48 -2.79 0.42
C ALA A 12 2.10 -3.37 1.70
N LEU A 13 3.03 -2.65 2.34
CA LEU A 13 3.59 -3.03 3.64
C LEU A 13 2.54 -2.99 4.75
N ALA A 14 1.67 -1.97 4.75
CA ALA A 14 0.57 -1.88 5.71
C ALA A 14 -0.40 -3.07 5.55
N LEU A 15 -0.84 -3.36 4.32
CA LEU A 15 -1.67 -4.53 4.00
C LEU A 15 -1.02 -5.84 4.44
N GLY A 16 0.25 -6.03 4.07
CA GLY A 16 0.99 -7.24 4.40
C GLY A 16 1.14 -7.44 5.90
N THR A 17 1.36 -6.38 6.68
CA THR A 17 1.42 -6.47 8.15
C THR A 17 0.05 -6.80 8.75
N THR A 18 -1.04 -6.17 8.29
CA THR A 18 -2.40 -6.49 8.75
C THR A 18 -2.78 -7.94 8.45
N ARG A 19 -2.27 -8.50 7.35
CA ARG A 19 -2.48 -9.89 6.93
C ARG A 19 -1.50 -10.88 7.58
N GLY A 20 -0.58 -10.44 8.44
CA GLY A 20 0.44 -11.28 9.07
C GLY A 20 1.51 -11.82 8.11
N VAL A 21 1.62 -11.24 6.91
CA VAL A 21 2.55 -11.65 5.84
C VAL A 21 3.87 -10.93 5.94
N THR A 22 3.79 -9.64 6.27
CA THR A 22 4.93 -8.74 6.41
C THR A 22 5.25 -8.58 7.89
N PRO A 23 6.39 -9.13 8.36
CA PRO A 23 6.88 -8.91 9.71
C PRO A 23 7.02 -7.41 10.03
N THR A 24 6.79 -7.05 11.29
CA THR A 24 6.82 -5.64 11.74
C THR A 24 8.21 -5.02 11.63
N ASP A 25 9.27 -5.80 11.82
CA ASP A 25 10.65 -5.40 11.62
C ASP A 25 10.95 -5.12 10.14
N ALA A 26 10.49 -5.99 9.23
CA ALA A 26 10.60 -5.80 7.79
C ALA A 26 9.84 -4.53 7.33
N ARG A 27 8.62 -4.32 7.83
CA ARG A 27 7.86 -3.08 7.59
C ARG A 27 8.63 -1.85 8.03
N SER A 28 9.20 -1.87 9.24
CA SER A 28 9.92 -0.72 9.81
C SER A 28 11.17 -0.39 9.01
N ARG A 29 11.97 -1.40 8.65
CA ARG A 29 13.19 -1.24 7.84
C ARG A 29 12.89 -0.73 6.45
N LEU A 30 11.89 -1.30 5.77
CA LEU A 30 11.52 -0.89 4.42
C LEU A 30 10.92 0.52 4.39
N THR A 31 10.08 0.86 5.38
CA THR A 31 9.55 2.23 5.53
C THR A 31 10.68 3.23 5.71
N ALA A 32 11.62 2.96 6.61
CA ALA A 32 12.77 3.83 6.85
C ALA A 32 13.69 3.97 5.62
N LEU A 33 13.80 2.94 4.79
CA LEU A 33 14.55 3.00 3.54
C LEU A 33 13.84 3.88 2.50
N ILE A 34 12.53 3.69 2.34
CA ILE A 34 11.71 4.46 1.39
C ILE A 34 11.75 5.95 1.74
N THR A 35 11.61 6.31 3.01
CA THR A 35 11.64 7.72 3.46
C THR A 35 13.02 8.37 3.35
N LYS A 36 14.11 7.58 3.32
CA LYS A 36 15.47 8.10 3.07
C LYS A 36 15.71 8.53 1.63
N LEU A 37 14.88 8.07 0.68
CA LEU A 37 15.03 8.43 -0.74
C LEU A 37 14.55 9.86 -1.04
N GLY A 38 13.83 10.50 -0.11
CA GLY A 38 13.39 11.88 -0.20
C GLY A 38 12.09 12.14 0.57
N PRO A 39 11.76 13.41 0.82
CA PRO A 39 10.48 13.77 1.43
C PRO A 39 9.33 13.36 0.49
N LEU A 40 8.35 12.65 1.02
CA LEU A 40 7.13 12.35 0.27
C LEU A 40 6.18 13.56 0.37
N PRO A 41 5.56 14.00 -0.74
CA PRO A 41 4.63 15.12 -0.73
C PRO A 41 3.40 14.79 0.14
N PRO A 42 2.83 15.76 0.85
CA PRO A 42 1.66 15.50 1.68
C PRO A 42 0.51 14.92 0.86
N VAL A 43 -0.12 13.88 1.38
CA VAL A 43 -1.25 13.18 0.75
C VAL A 43 -2.57 13.39 1.50
N ALA A 44 -2.58 14.30 2.48
CA ALA A 44 -3.76 14.64 3.26
C ALA A 44 -4.90 15.19 2.40
N ASP A 45 -4.57 15.82 1.27
CA ASP A 45 -5.54 16.39 0.33
C ASP A 45 -6.10 15.33 -0.64
N LEU A 46 -5.58 14.09 -0.61
CA LEU A 46 -6.05 13.01 -1.46
C LEU A 46 -7.23 12.29 -0.82
N SER A 47 -8.35 12.27 -1.54
CA SER A 47 -9.51 11.48 -1.15
C SER A 47 -9.23 9.99 -1.31
N ALA A 48 -9.34 9.24 -0.21
CA ALA A 48 -9.25 7.77 -0.25
C ALA A 48 -10.26 7.16 -1.26
N LYS A 49 -11.42 7.79 -1.46
CA LYS A 49 -12.43 7.34 -2.45
C LYS A 49 -11.91 7.46 -3.87
N ASP A 50 -11.21 8.54 -4.19
CA ASP A 50 -10.66 8.78 -5.52
C ASP A 50 -9.48 7.85 -5.79
N VAL A 51 -8.65 7.59 -4.77
CA VAL A 51 -7.56 6.61 -4.84
C VAL A 51 -8.11 5.19 -5.06
N VAL A 52 -9.12 4.77 -4.30
CA VAL A 52 -9.78 3.47 -4.50
C VAL A 52 -10.40 3.38 -5.90
N SER A 53 -11.07 4.44 -6.37
CA SER A 53 -11.68 4.47 -7.70
C SER A 53 -10.64 4.42 -8.83
N ALA A 54 -9.49 5.07 -8.66
CA ALA A 54 -8.38 5.02 -9.60
C ALA A 54 -7.76 3.61 -9.64
N ILE A 55 -7.55 2.99 -8.47
CA ILE A 55 -7.06 1.61 -8.36
C ILE A 55 -8.06 0.62 -8.99
N ALA A 56 -9.36 0.87 -8.84
CA ALA A 56 -10.40 0.00 -9.41
C ALA A 56 -10.48 0.05 -10.94
N ARG A 57 -9.98 1.13 -11.55
CA ARG A 57 -9.88 1.29 -13.01
C ARG A 57 -8.57 0.75 -13.57
N ASP A 58 -7.61 0.43 -12.70
CA ASP A 58 -6.31 -0.15 -13.09
C ASP A 58 -6.44 -1.66 -13.36
N LYS A 59 -5.53 -2.20 -14.18
CA LYS A 59 -5.52 -3.63 -14.57
C LYS A 59 -5.20 -4.58 -13.39
N LYS A 60 -4.93 -4.05 -12.19
CA LYS A 60 -4.75 -4.81 -10.95
C LYS A 60 -6.02 -5.45 -10.39
N ILE A 61 -7.19 -5.05 -10.90
CA ILE A 61 -8.42 -5.82 -10.69
C ILE A 61 -8.48 -6.95 -11.72
N ILE A 62 -8.19 -8.17 -11.27
CA ILE A 62 -8.46 -9.38 -12.05
C ILE A 62 -9.75 -9.97 -11.48
N ALA A 63 -10.79 -10.05 -12.31
CA ALA A 63 -12.11 -10.61 -11.93
C ALA A 63 -12.76 -9.98 -10.67
N GLY A 64 -12.54 -8.68 -10.43
CA GLY A 64 -13.12 -7.98 -9.27
C GLY A 64 -12.25 -8.01 -8.02
N THR A 65 -11.11 -8.71 -8.06
CA THR A 65 -10.21 -8.83 -6.90
C THR A 65 -8.92 -8.09 -7.13
N LEU A 66 -8.46 -7.40 -6.10
CA LEU A 66 -7.29 -6.53 -6.17
C LEU A 66 -6.02 -7.32 -5.88
N HIS A 67 -5.10 -7.35 -6.84
CA HIS A 67 -3.82 -8.04 -6.71
C HIS A 67 -2.77 -7.08 -6.14
N PHE A 68 -2.26 -7.42 -4.96
CA PHE A 68 -1.14 -6.73 -4.31
C PHE A 68 0.05 -7.65 -4.15
N VAL A 69 1.25 -7.09 -4.13
CA VAL A 69 2.48 -7.81 -3.77
C VAL A 69 2.90 -7.33 -2.39
N ALA A 70 2.89 -8.22 -1.41
CA ALA A 70 3.35 -7.94 -0.05
C ALA A 70 4.76 -8.50 0.17
N ALA A 71 5.59 -7.78 0.90
CA ALA A 71 6.91 -8.28 1.29
C ALA A 71 6.78 -9.29 2.42
N THR A 72 7.36 -10.48 2.29
CA THR A 72 7.45 -11.48 3.38
C THR A 72 8.74 -11.33 4.18
N ALA A 73 9.80 -10.87 3.50
CA ALA A 73 11.10 -10.54 4.06
C ALA A 73 11.84 -9.62 3.09
N ILE A 74 13.04 -9.15 3.44
CA ILE A 74 13.91 -8.50 2.47
C ILE A 74 14.29 -9.53 1.39
N GLY A 75 13.97 -9.25 0.13
CA GLY A 75 14.15 -10.16 -0.99
C GLY A 75 13.04 -11.20 -1.17
N GLY A 76 12.01 -11.20 -0.31
CA GLY A 76 10.88 -12.13 -0.38
C GLY A 76 9.55 -11.40 -0.61
N THR A 77 8.74 -11.91 -1.54
CA THR A 77 7.42 -11.34 -1.87
C THR A 77 6.36 -12.42 -1.98
N ARG A 78 5.11 -12.06 -1.66
CA ARG A 78 3.94 -12.91 -1.85
C ARG A 78 2.82 -12.11 -2.51
N GLU A 79 2.15 -12.71 -3.48
CA GLU A 79 0.93 -12.15 -4.05
C GLU A 79 -0.24 -12.29 -3.07
N LEU A 80 -0.98 -11.21 -2.90
CA LEU A 80 -2.27 -11.13 -2.22
C LEU A 80 -3.31 -10.86 -3.29
N ASN A 81 -4.01 -11.91 -3.71
CA ASN A 81 -4.99 -11.90 -4.78
C ASN A 81 -6.44 -11.87 -4.26
N ASP A 82 -6.63 -11.56 -2.98
CA ASP A 82 -7.90 -11.57 -2.25
C ASP A 82 -8.08 -10.29 -1.41
N VAL A 83 -7.42 -9.19 -1.77
CA VAL A 83 -7.48 -7.94 -1.02
C VAL A 83 -8.86 -7.30 -1.19
N THR A 84 -9.55 -7.06 -0.07
CA THR A 84 -10.86 -6.42 -0.05
C THR A 84 -10.74 -4.89 -0.03
N GLU A 85 -11.78 -4.21 -0.48
CA GLU A 85 -11.83 -2.73 -0.44
C GLU A 85 -11.64 -2.19 0.99
N THR A 86 -12.22 -2.86 2.00
CA THR A 86 -12.05 -2.48 3.41
C THR A 86 -10.58 -2.51 3.83
N GLN A 87 -9.85 -3.55 3.45
CA GLN A 87 -8.41 -3.65 3.76
C GLN A 87 -7.60 -2.59 3.02
N LEU A 88 -7.94 -2.32 1.76
CA LEU A 88 -7.32 -1.25 0.99
C LEU A 88 -7.53 0.11 1.69
N ARG A 89 -8.76 0.43 2.11
CA ARG A 89 -9.08 1.66 2.85
C ARG A 89 -8.28 1.77 4.15
N HIS A 90 -8.19 0.69 4.92
CA HIS A 90 -7.36 0.67 6.13
C HIS A 90 -5.89 0.95 5.84
N ALA A 91 -5.36 0.41 4.76
CA ALA A 91 -3.98 0.63 4.35
C ALA A 91 -3.73 2.08 3.88
N LEU A 92 -4.69 2.68 3.16
CA LEU A 92 -4.65 4.09 2.77
C LEU A 92 -4.64 5.02 3.98
N THR A 93 -5.52 4.77 4.96
CA THR A 93 -5.54 5.52 6.23
C THR A 93 -4.21 5.39 6.98
N ALA A 94 -3.60 4.20 6.99
CA ALA A 94 -2.33 3.95 7.68
C ALA A 94 -1.14 4.71 7.08
N ILE A 95 -1.25 5.20 5.83
CA ILE A 95 -0.22 6.00 5.15
C ILE A 95 -0.57 7.48 5.06
N GLY A 96 -1.63 7.92 5.73
CA GLY A 96 -2.05 9.33 5.81
C GLY A 96 -3.01 9.78 4.70
N ILE A 97 -3.45 8.87 3.82
CA ILE A 97 -4.54 9.14 2.88
C ILE A 97 -5.84 8.94 3.65
N THR A 98 -6.37 10.04 4.17
CA THR A 98 -7.60 10.04 4.96
C THR A 98 -8.78 10.48 4.09
N GLN A 99 -10.00 10.16 4.50
CA GLN A 99 -11.15 10.80 3.88
C GLN A 99 -11.25 12.23 4.43
N PRO A 100 -11.59 13.25 3.61
CA PRO A 100 -12.44 14.31 4.12
C PRO A 100 -13.82 13.75 4.50
#